data_AF-A0A7X4FP07-F1
#
_entry.id   AF-A0A7X4FP07-F1
#
_cell.length_a   1.000
_cell.length_b   1.000
_cell.length_c   1.000
_cell.angle_alpha   90.00
_cell.angle_beta   90.00
_cell.angle_gamma   90.00
#
_symmetry.space_group_name_H-M   'P 1'
#
loop_
_entity.id
_entity.type
_entity.pdbx_description
1 polymer ?
#
loop_
_entity_poly.entity_id
_entity_poly.type
_entity_poly.pdbx_seq_one_letter_code
_entity_poly.pdbx_strand_id
1 'polypeptide(L)'
;MGGGWFESVAEARRRAERVLPPSVAAALVAGAEAGVSLADNTAAFGALGFAPRVADKPVSRDLSVTVMGQTLSLPVLISPVGVQAVHPDAELAVARAAAARGTAMGLSSFGAKPVEE
;
A
#
# COMPACT_ATOMS: atom_id res chain seq x y z
N MET A 1 -2.92 -11.64 -23.77
CA MET A 1 -3.46 -10.29 -23.48
C MET A 1 -4.26 -10.36 -22.18
N GLY A 2 -4.06 -9.39 -21.28
CA GLY A 2 -4.62 -9.31 -19.92
C GLY A 2 -3.57 -9.65 -18.86
N GLY A 3 -2.92 -8.73 -18.15
CA GLY A 3 -3.04 -7.28 -18.02
C GLY A 3 -2.40 -6.95 -16.66
N GLY A 4 -1.38 -6.10 -16.60
CA GLY A 4 -0.69 -5.74 -15.34
C GLY A 4 -1.59 -5.08 -14.28
N TRP A 5 -2.88 -4.93 -14.59
CA TRP A 5 -3.91 -4.39 -13.74
C TRP A 5 -4.48 -5.45 -12.77
N PHE A 6 -4.79 -4.99 -11.56
CA PHE A 6 -5.57 -5.71 -10.55
C PHE A 6 -6.72 -4.82 -10.10
N GLU A 7 -7.91 -5.40 -9.94
CA GLU A 7 -9.14 -4.67 -9.61
C GLU A 7 -9.21 -4.25 -8.14
N SER A 8 -8.41 -4.88 -7.28
CA SER A 8 -8.32 -4.57 -5.86
C SER A 8 -6.96 -4.99 -5.29
N VAL A 9 -6.63 -4.46 -4.11
CA VAL A 9 -5.48 -4.90 -3.32
C VAL A 9 -5.61 -6.39 -2.94
N ALA A 10 -6.83 -6.88 -2.71
CA ALA A 10 -7.09 -8.30 -2.42
C ALA A 10 -6.72 -9.21 -3.61
N GLU A 11 -6.97 -8.77 -4.84
CA GLU A 11 -6.57 -9.52 -6.03
C GLU A 11 -5.05 -9.47 -6.26
N ALA A 12 -4.40 -8.33 -6.00
CA ALA A 12 -2.94 -8.25 -6.02
C ALA A 12 -2.31 -9.25 -5.02
N ARG A 13 -2.85 -9.33 -3.79
CA ARG A 13 -2.44 -10.30 -2.78
C ARG A 13 -2.62 -11.75 -3.26
N ARG A 14 -3.80 -12.10 -3.80
CA ARG A 14 -4.08 -13.45 -4.32
C ARG A 14 -3.08 -13.86 -5.40
N ARG A 15 -2.71 -12.94 -6.29
CA ARG A 15 -1.70 -13.19 -7.34
C ARG A 15 -0.30 -13.33 -6.74
N ALA A 16 0.05 -12.50 -5.75
CA ALA A 16 1.33 -12.59 -5.05
C ALA A 16 1.51 -13.95 -4.34
N GLU A 17 0.46 -14.45 -3.67
CA GLU A 17 0.46 -15.77 -3.01
C GLU A 17 0.68 -16.94 -3.98
N ARG A 18 0.41 -16.77 -5.28
CA ARG A 18 0.66 -17.80 -6.31
C ARG A 18 2.10 -17.82 -6.83
N VAL A 19 2.84 -16.72 -6.68
CA VAL A 19 4.20 -16.58 -7.24
C VAL A 19 5.28 -16.59 -6.15
N LEU A 20 4.93 -16.19 -4.93
CA LEU A 20 5.86 -16.18 -3.81
C LEU A 20 6.03 -17.59 -3.21
N PRO A 21 7.22 -17.94 -2.72
CA PRO A 21 7.38 -19.12 -1.89
C PRO A 21 6.43 -19.07 -0.68
N PRO A 22 5.81 -20.19 -0.26
CA PRO A 22 4.81 -20.19 0.81
C PRO A 22 5.30 -19.58 2.13
N SER A 23 6.57 -19.81 2.50
CA SER A 23 7.17 -19.23 3.70
C SER A 23 7.30 -17.71 3.63
N VAL A 24 7.65 -17.17 2.45
CA VAL A 24 7.76 -15.73 2.21
C VAL A 24 6.37 -15.09 2.24
N ALA A 25 5.39 -15.70 1.56
CA ALA A 25 4.01 -15.22 1.58
C ALA A 25 3.44 -15.19 3.01
N ALA A 26 3.66 -16.24 3.79
CA ALA A 26 3.21 -16.32 5.18
C ALA A 26 3.88 -15.26 6.07
N ALA A 27 5.18 -15.00 5.89
CA ALA A 27 5.90 -13.98 6.64
C ALA A 27 5.38 -12.55 6.36
N LEU A 28 5.02 -12.25 5.10
CA LEU A 28 4.49 -10.93 4.72
C LEU A 28 3.14 -10.60 5.34
N VAL A 29 2.28 -11.61 5.53
CA VAL A 29 0.91 -11.43 6.04
C VAL A 29 0.77 -11.77 7.53
N ALA A 30 1.88 -12.09 8.19
CA ALA A 30 1.88 -12.49 9.59
C ALA A 30 1.41 -11.34 10.50
N GLY A 31 0.53 -11.67 11.44
CA GLY A 31 0.18 -10.84 12.58
C GLY A 31 0.84 -11.36 13.86
N ALA A 32 0.68 -10.63 14.96
CA ALA A 32 1.12 -11.11 16.28
C ALA A 32 0.22 -12.25 16.78
N GLU A 33 0.84 -13.32 17.26
CA GLU A 33 0.18 -14.48 17.89
C GLU A 33 -1.02 -15.02 17.08
N ALA A 34 -2.23 -14.97 17.64
CA ALA A 34 -3.45 -15.45 17.01
C ALA A 34 -3.98 -14.53 15.89
N GLY A 35 -3.35 -13.38 15.64
CA GLY A 35 -3.73 -12.45 14.58
C GLY A 35 -5.01 -11.66 14.85
N VAL A 36 -5.46 -11.59 16.11
CA VAL A 36 -6.71 -10.90 16.51
C VAL A 36 -6.68 -9.43 16.05
N SER A 37 -5.62 -8.69 16.40
CA SER A 37 -5.50 -7.28 15.98
C SER A 37 -5.44 -7.09 14.47
N LEU A 38 -4.87 -8.04 13.73
CA LEU A 38 -4.81 -7.96 12.26
C LEU A 38 -6.21 -8.09 11.65
N ALA A 39 -7.01 -9.04 12.15
CA ALA A 39 -8.39 -9.20 11.74
C ALA A 39 -9.24 -7.98 12.13
N ASP A 40 -9.08 -7.50 13.37
CA ASP A 40 -9.82 -6.35 13.91
C ASP A 40 -9.53 -5.06 13.14
N ASN A 41 -8.28 -4.80 12.76
CA ASN A 41 -7.90 -3.64 11.95
C ASN A 41 -8.72 -3.54 10.65
N THR A 42 -8.98 -4.68 10.00
CA THR A 42 -9.77 -4.70 8.76
C THR A 42 -11.27 -4.66 9.06
N ALA A 43 -11.72 -5.42 10.06
CA ALA A 43 -13.13 -5.49 10.45
C ALA A 43 -13.66 -4.12 10.93
N ALA A 44 -12.83 -3.31 11.58
CA ALA A 44 -13.18 -1.98 12.08
C ALA A 44 -13.73 -1.05 10.98
N PHE A 45 -13.22 -1.15 9.75
CA PHE A 45 -13.75 -0.36 8.64
C PHE A 45 -15.20 -0.71 8.29
N GLY A 46 -15.63 -1.96 8.53
CA GLY A 46 -17.02 -2.39 8.33
C GLY A 46 -18.01 -1.83 9.35
N ALA A 47 -17.51 -1.33 10.49
CA ALA A 47 -18.33 -0.62 11.46
C ALA A 47 -18.64 0.83 11.04
N LEU A 48 -17.95 1.35 10.01
CA LEU A 48 -18.15 2.70 9.49
C LEU A 48 -19.12 2.66 8.30
N GLY A 49 -20.16 3.50 8.35
CA GLY A 49 -21.07 3.74 7.24
C GLY A 49 -20.76 5.05 6.52
N PHE A 50 -21.11 5.13 5.24
CA PHE A 50 -21.10 6.40 4.51
C PHE A 50 -22.44 7.14 4.70
N ALA A 51 -22.37 8.47 4.78
CA ALA A 51 -23.52 9.36 4.64
C ALA A 51 -23.31 10.25 3.40
N PRO A 52 -23.55 9.73 2.18
CA PRO A 52 -23.18 10.42 0.95
C PRO A 52 -23.95 11.74 0.77
N ARG A 53 -23.24 12.78 0.35
CA ARG A 53 -23.84 14.07 -0.04
C ARG A 53 -23.67 14.22 -1.54
N VAL A 54 -24.77 14.11 -2.28
CA VAL A 54 -24.76 13.95 -3.76
C VAL A 54 -25.09 15.23 -4.53
N ALA A 55 -25.77 16.19 -3.91
CA ALA A 55 -26.11 17.46 -4.56
C ALA A 55 -24.93 18.44 -4.51
N ASP A 56 -24.84 19.29 -5.54
CA ASP A 56 -23.90 20.42 -5.62
C ASP A 56 -22.43 20.04 -5.39
N LYS A 57 -21.97 19.02 -6.14
CA LYS A 57 -20.58 18.54 -6.10
C LYS A 57 -19.83 18.92 -7.36
N PRO A 58 -18.54 19.30 -7.24
CA PRO A 58 -17.71 19.60 -8.40
C PRO A 58 -17.52 18.34 -9.26
N VAL A 59 -17.41 18.55 -10.58
CA VAL A 59 -17.20 17.49 -11.57
C VAL A 59 -15.83 16.84 -11.38
N SER A 60 -14.82 17.65 -11.07
CA SER A 60 -13.47 17.19 -10.74
C SER A 60 -13.28 17.06 -9.23
N ARG A 61 -12.47 16.08 -8.82
CA ARG A 61 -12.04 15.90 -7.44
C ARG A 61 -10.53 16.11 -7.40
N ASP A 62 -10.09 17.07 -6.60
CA ASP A 62 -8.69 17.19 -6.24
C ASP A 62 -8.44 16.34 -4.99
N LEU A 63 -7.50 15.41 -5.08
CA LEU A 63 -7.06 14.57 -3.96
C LEU A 63 -5.74 15.07 -3.36
N SER A 64 -5.19 16.17 -3.89
CA SER A 64 -3.92 16.70 -3.41
C SER A 64 -4.01 17.11 -1.94
N VAL A 65 -2.92 16.85 -1.20
CA VAL A 65 -2.79 17.19 0.22
C VAL A 65 -1.38 17.63 0.53
N THR A 66 -1.22 18.48 1.54
CA THR A 66 0.10 18.86 2.08
C THR A 66 0.37 18.08 3.36
N VAL A 67 1.45 17.32 3.39
CA VAL A 67 1.90 16.54 4.55
C VAL A 67 3.32 16.98 4.89
N MET A 68 3.53 17.48 6.11
CA MET A 68 4.85 17.94 6.59
C MET A 68 5.53 18.95 5.63
N GLY A 69 4.75 19.85 5.04
CA GLY A 69 5.22 20.85 4.08
C GLY A 69 5.44 20.34 2.65
N GLN A 70 5.22 19.05 2.37
CA GLN A 70 5.33 18.46 1.04
C GLN A 70 3.94 18.29 0.40
N THR A 71 3.80 18.66 -0.87
CA THR A 71 2.55 18.45 -1.62
C THR A 71 2.53 17.05 -2.24
N LEU A 72 1.49 16.27 -1.95
CA LEU A 72 1.23 14.95 -2.51
C LEU A 72 -0.01 15.00 -3.40
N SER A 73 -0.07 14.14 -4.42
CA SER A 73 -1.19 14.08 -5.37
C SER A 73 -2.41 13.30 -4.85
N LEU A 74 -2.26 12.55 -3.75
CA LEU A 74 -3.33 11.81 -3.08
C LEU A 74 -3.04 11.61 -1.59
N PRO A 75 -4.06 11.43 -0.73
CA PRO A 75 -3.88 11.29 0.72
C PRO A 75 -3.55 9.85 1.14
N VAL A 76 -2.63 9.19 0.42
CA VAL A 76 -2.21 7.81 0.68
C VAL A 76 -0.70 7.73 0.53
N LEU A 77 -0.02 7.32 1.59
CA LEU A 77 1.44 7.15 1.63
C LEU A 77 1.79 5.67 1.76
N ILE A 78 2.97 5.29 1.27
CA ILE A 78 3.47 3.93 1.44
C ILE A 78 4.16 3.81 2.80
N SER A 79 3.65 2.96 3.68
CA SER A 79 4.23 2.73 5.01
C SER A 79 5.62 2.10 4.91
N PRO A 80 6.52 2.36 5.87
CA PRO A 80 7.80 1.67 5.93
C PRO A 80 7.60 0.17 6.19
N VAL A 81 8.06 -0.65 5.25
CA VAL A 81 8.07 -2.12 5.35
C VAL A 81 9.52 -2.58 5.19
N GLY A 82 10.00 -3.38 6.15
CA GLY A 82 11.34 -3.96 6.10
C GLY A 82 11.45 -5.10 5.10
N VAL A 83 12.67 -5.33 4.60
CA VAL A 83 13.07 -6.44 3.73
C VAL A 83 12.10 -6.69 2.58
N GLN A 84 12.09 -5.82 1.57
CA GLN A 84 11.23 -5.96 0.38
C GLN A 84 11.86 -6.78 -0.74
N ALA A 85 12.91 -7.57 -0.44
CA ALA A 85 13.61 -8.47 -1.37
C ALA A 85 12.74 -9.64 -1.92
N VAL A 86 11.42 -9.59 -1.69
CA VAL A 86 10.41 -10.46 -2.32
C VAL A 86 10.24 -10.17 -3.81
N HIS A 87 10.76 -9.04 -4.28
CA HIS A 87 10.94 -8.70 -5.69
C HIS A 87 12.40 -8.26 -5.93
N PRO A 88 13.03 -8.55 -7.08
CA PRO A 88 14.42 -8.18 -7.35
C PRO A 88 14.75 -6.69 -7.18
N ASP A 89 13.80 -5.82 -7.56
CA ASP A 89 13.96 -4.36 -7.42
C ASP A 89 13.71 -3.84 -5.99
N ALA A 90 13.17 -4.67 -5.10
CA ALA A 90 12.88 -4.36 -3.71
C ALA A 90 12.29 -2.95 -3.49
N GLU A 91 12.87 -2.15 -2.60
CA GLU A 91 12.41 -0.80 -2.26
C GLU A 91 12.45 0.17 -3.45
N LEU A 92 13.31 -0.05 -4.45
CA LEU A 92 13.42 0.84 -5.63
C LEU A 92 12.16 0.79 -6.49
N ALA A 93 11.53 -0.39 -6.63
CA ALA A 93 10.26 -0.48 -7.34
C ALA A 93 9.16 0.33 -6.63
N VAL A 94 9.16 0.31 -5.30
CA VAL A 94 8.20 1.03 -4.48
C VAL A 94 8.45 2.53 -4.50
N ALA A 95 9.72 2.97 -4.41
CA ALA A 95 10.10 4.37 -4.54
C ALA A 95 9.74 4.95 -5.91
N ARG A 96 10.02 4.21 -6.99
CA ARG A 96 9.63 4.59 -8.36
C ARG A 96 8.11 4.68 -8.51
N ALA A 97 7.37 3.73 -7.93
CA ALA A 97 5.91 3.77 -7.95
C ALA A 97 5.35 4.96 -7.16
N ALA A 98 5.91 5.25 -5.98
CA ALA A 98 5.52 6.41 -5.18
C ALA A 98 5.74 7.73 -5.95
N ALA A 99 6.93 7.90 -6.52
CA ALA A 99 7.27 9.06 -7.35
C ALA A 99 6.35 9.19 -8.58
N ALA A 100 6.10 8.09 -9.31
CA ALA A 100 5.22 8.09 -10.47
C ALA A 100 3.76 8.41 -10.14
N ARG A 101 3.33 8.18 -8.89
CA ARG A 101 1.97 8.50 -8.40
C ARG A 101 1.90 9.80 -7.62
N GLY A 102 3.02 10.52 -7.46
CA GLY A 102 3.09 11.76 -6.71
C GLY A 102 2.79 11.59 -5.23
N THR A 103 3.21 10.48 -4.62
CA THR A 103 3.09 10.26 -3.17
C THR A 103 4.43 9.93 -2.51
N ALA A 104 4.46 9.97 -1.18
CA ALA A 104 5.60 9.66 -0.36
C ALA A 104 5.66 8.17 0.03
N MET A 105 6.89 7.72 0.30
CA MET A 105 7.20 6.41 0.86
C MET A 105 7.99 6.59 2.15
N GLY A 106 7.62 5.84 3.19
CA GLY A 106 8.50 5.59 4.33
C GLY A 106 9.51 4.50 3.97
N LEU A 107 10.79 4.77 4.16
CA LEU A 107 11.84 3.77 4.01
C LEU A 107 12.13 3.13 5.37
N SER A 108 12.18 1.80 5.42
CA SER A 108 12.51 1.06 6.64
C SER A 108 14.01 1.12 6.93
N SER A 109 14.40 1.22 8.20
CA SER A 109 15.80 1.03 8.63
C SER A 109 16.33 -0.38 8.35
N PHE A 110 15.42 -1.34 8.10
CA PHE A 110 15.71 -2.71 7.69
C PHE A 110 15.40 -2.93 6.20
N GLY A 111 15.53 -1.89 5.36
CA GLY A 111 15.38 -2.01 3.91
C GLY A 111 16.48 -2.88 3.29
N ALA A 112 16.17 -3.54 2.17
CA ALA A 112 17.15 -4.34 1.41
C ALA A 112 18.07 -3.48 0.52
N LYS A 113 17.70 -2.22 0.30
CA LYS A 113 18.46 -1.22 -0.47
C LYS A 113 18.88 -0.05 0.41
N PRO A 114 20.08 0.52 0.19
CA PRO A 114 20.54 1.66 0.94
C PRO A 114 19.77 2.93 0.52
N VAL A 115 19.76 3.96 1.37
CA VAL A 115 18.92 5.16 1.18
C VAL A 115 19.31 6.01 -0.03
N GLU A 116 20.58 5.91 -0.44
CA GLU A 116 21.16 6.62 -1.57
C GLU A 116 20.81 6.03 -2.95
N GLU A 117 20.32 4.79 -3.00
CA GLU A 117 19.80 4.17 -4.23
C GLU A 117 18.34 4.54 -4.48
#